data_AF-A0A954APM4-F1
#
_entry.id   AF-A0A954APM4-F1
#
_cell.length_a   1.000
_cell.length_b   1.000
_cell.length_c   1.000
_cell.angle_alpha   90.00
_cell.angle_beta   90.00
_cell.angle_gamma   90.00
#
_symmetry.space_group_name_H-M   'P 1'
#
loop_
_entity.id
_entity.type
_entity.pdbx_description
1 polymer ?
#
loop_
_entity_poly.entity_id
_entity_poly.type
_entity_poly.pdbx_seq_one_letter_code
_entity_poly.pdbx_strand_id
1 'polypeptide(L)'
;MPTPREREMRSLLAQLDNSALSTRDFADLHGVSVMTIYWWRSELRRRDRERGHDFAHTCRAGRGRRTWLRGLVNVTKRYVIHAVAHNLGRIMRALFGVGTPRRLQSPSKALERAYLAAICLLTAICAMLAKYGADMRSTFRKCMRDIRDAANPHRRVGITLCSTRC
;
A
#
# COMPACT_ATOMS: atom_id res chain seq x y z
N MET A 1 -5.50 -0.31 -10.17
CA MET A 1 -6.50 -1.35 -9.88
C MET A 1 -6.88 -2.00 -11.20
N PRO A 2 -6.92 -3.34 -11.32
CA PRO A 2 -7.22 -3.99 -12.60
C PRO A 2 -8.68 -3.70 -13.00
N THR A 3 -8.91 -3.43 -14.29
CA THR A 3 -10.26 -3.21 -14.81
C THR A 3 -11.06 -4.53 -14.81
N PRO A 4 -12.41 -4.50 -14.86
CA PRO A 4 -13.22 -5.71 -14.96
C PRO A 4 -12.79 -6.64 -16.10
N ARG A 5 -12.56 -6.07 -17.29
CA ARG A 5 -12.06 -6.77 -18.48
C ARG A 5 -10.68 -7.40 -18.28
N GLU A 6 -9.79 -6.72 -17.56
CA GLU A 6 -8.47 -7.26 -17.23
C GLU A 6 -8.58 -8.49 -16.32
N ARG A 7 -9.51 -8.48 -15.35
CA ARG A 7 -9.74 -9.65 -14.48
C ARG A 7 -10.25 -10.85 -15.26
N GLU A 8 -11.22 -10.62 -16.13
CA GLU A 8 -11.77 -11.65 -17.02
C GLU A 8 -10.68 -12.26 -17.90
N MET A 9 -9.88 -11.42 -18.56
CA MET A 9 -8.82 -11.92 -19.43
C MET A 9 -7.71 -12.63 -18.66
N ARG A 10 -7.36 -12.19 -17.45
CA ARG A 10 -6.42 -12.92 -16.58
C ARG A 10 -6.96 -14.28 -16.19
N SER A 11 -8.26 -14.39 -15.93
CA SER A 11 -8.92 -15.68 -15.67
C SER A 11 -8.87 -16.58 -16.90
N LEU A 12 -9.18 -16.05 -18.09
CA LEU A 12 -9.11 -16.81 -19.35
C LEU A 12 -7.69 -17.30 -19.66
N LEU A 13 -6.67 -16.44 -19.50
CA LEU A 13 -5.28 -16.85 -19.69
C LEU A 13 -4.83 -17.90 -18.67
N ALA A 14 -5.30 -17.81 -17.43
CA ALA A 14 -5.03 -18.83 -16.41
C ALA A 14 -5.74 -20.16 -16.74
N GLN A 15 -6.96 -20.12 -17.29
CA GLN A 15 -7.64 -21.32 -17.77
C GLN A 15 -6.88 -21.94 -18.94
N LEU A 16 -6.44 -21.13 -19.92
CA LEU A 16 -5.60 -21.60 -21.02
C LEU A 16 -4.34 -22.31 -20.50
N ASP A 17 -3.61 -21.69 -19.58
CA ASP A 17 -2.37 -22.24 -19.01
C ASP A 17 -2.58 -23.57 -18.25
N ASN A 18 -3.78 -23.80 -17.71
CA ASN A 18 -4.13 -25.04 -16.99
C ASN A 18 -4.85 -26.08 -17.87
N SER A 19 -5.31 -25.72 -19.08
CA SER A 19 -6.18 -26.56 -19.91
C SER A 19 -5.44 -27.57 -20.79
N ALA A 20 -4.11 -27.45 -20.92
CA ALA A 20 -3.27 -28.21 -21.86
C ALA A 20 -3.69 -28.13 -23.35
N LEU A 21 -4.66 -27.26 -23.69
CA LEU A 21 -5.13 -27.03 -25.07
C LEU A 21 -4.13 -26.16 -25.85
N SER A 22 -4.12 -26.33 -27.18
CA SER A 22 -3.44 -25.37 -28.03
C SER A 22 -4.15 -24.01 -27.98
N THR A 23 -3.41 -22.92 -28.22
CA THR A 23 -4.01 -21.57 -28.18
C THR A 23 -5.10 -21.38 -29.24
N ARG A 24 -5.06 -22.13 -30.35
CA ARG A 24 -6.11 -22.14 -31.37
C ARG A 24 -7.36 -22.86 -30.87
N ASP A 25 -7.21 -24.08 -30.36
CA ASP A 25 -8.35 -24.87 -29.88
C ASP A 25 -9.06 -24.18 -28.71
N PHE A 26 -8.30 -23.53 -27.83
CA PHE A 26 -8.84 -22.72 -26.75
C PHE A 26 -9.57 -21.47 -27.27
N ALA A 27 -9.01 -20.81 -28.27
CA ALA A 27 -9.63 -19.64 -28.92
C ALA A 27 -10.97 -20.02 -29.56
N ASP A 28 -11.03 -21.15 -30.25
CA ASP A 28 -12.23 -21.67 -30.90
C ASP A 28 -13.30 -22.05 -29.85
N LEU A 29 -12.91 -22.69 -28.75
CA LEU A 29 -13.81 -23.10 -27.67
C LEU A 29 -14.43 -21.92 -26.92
N HIS A 30 -13.68 -20.83 -26.74
CA HIS A 30 -14.13 -19.64 -26.01
C HIS A 30 -14.63 -18.50 -26.90
N GLY A 31 -14.67 -18.70 -28.23
CA GLY A 31 -15.12 -17.68 -29.18
C GLY A 31 -14.26 -16.42 -29.19
N VAL A 32 -12.98 -16.53 -28.83
CA VAL A 32 -12.03 -15.41 -28.77
C VAL A 32 -10.97 -15.55 -29.86
N SER A 33 -10.62 -14.45 -30.52
CA SER A 33 -9.54 -14.50 -31.51
C SER A 33 -8.20 -14.87 -30.86
N VAL A 34 -7.44 -15.76 -31.50
CA VAL A 34 -6.05 -16.10 -31.13
C VAL A 34 -5.20 -14.83 -30.98
N MET A 35 -5.42 -13.83 -31.84
CA MET A 35 -4.72 -12.55 -31.76
C MET A 35 -5.03 -11.80 -30.45
N THR A 36 -6.27 -11.91 -29.95
CA THR A 36 -6.66 -11.30 -28.66
C THR A 36 -5.87 -11.92 -27.51
N ILE A 37 -5.70 -13.23 -27.50
CA ILE A 37 -4.89 -13.95 -26.49
C ILE A 37 -3.43 -13.47 -26.54
N TYR A 38 -2.81 -13.45 -27.73
CA TYR A 38 -1.42 -13.00 -27.89
C TYR A 38 -1.23 -11.53 -27.52
N TRP A 39 -2.12 -10.66 -27.99
CA TRP A 39 -2.11 -9.24 -27.67
C TRP A 39 -2.18 -9.02 -26.16
N TRP A 40 -3.15 -9.65 -25.49
CA TRP A 40 -3.29 -9.54 -24.04
C TRP A 40 -2.09 -10.10 -23.29
N ARG A 41 -1.51 -11.22 -23.74
CA ARG A 41 -0.29 -11.78 -23.13
C ARG A 41 0.92 -10.85 -23.29
N SER A 42 1.02 -10.14 -24.41
CA SER A 42 2.05 -9.11 -24.62
C SER A 42 1.81 -7.90 -23.70
N GLU A 43 0.58 -7.40 -23.68
CA GLU A 43 0.19 -6.22 -22.91
C GLU A 43 0.32 -6.44 -21.40
N LEU A 44 -0.09 -7.60 -20.89
CA LEU A 44 0.10 -7.95 -19.48
C LEU A 44 1.59 -8.03 -19.13
N ARG A 45 2.43 -8.61 -19.98
CA ARG A 45 3.89 -8.63 -19.78
C ARG A 45 4.51 -7.23 -19.79
N ARG A 46 4.05 -6.33 -20.66
CA ARG A 46 4.49 -4.92 -20.67
C ARG A 46 4.14 -4.25 -19.34
N ARG A 47 2.89 -4.39 -18.89
CA ARG A 47 2.42 -3.84 -17.61
C ARG A 47 3.11 -4.44 -16.38
N ASP A 48 3.38 -5.74 -16.39
CA ASP A 48 4.12 -6.41 -15.32
C ASP A 48 5.57 -5.90 -15.26
N ARG A 49 6.22 -5.66 -16.41
CA ARG A 49 7.55 -5.04 -16.46
C ARG A 49 7.54 -3.61 -15.94
N GLU A 50 6.59 -2.78 -16.35
CA GLU A 50 6.46 -1.40 -15.87
C GLU A 50 6.25 -1.36 -14.36
N ARG A 51 5.30 -2.16 -13.85
CA ARG A 51 5.08 -2.31 -12.41
C ARG A 51 6.32 -2.80 -11.68
N GLY A 52 7.04 -3.78 -12.24
CA GLY A 52 8.27 -4.31 -11.65
C GLY A 52 9.42 -3.30 -11.64
N HIS A 53 9.52 -2.46 -12.66
CA HIS A 53 10.58 -1.45 -12.83
C HIS A 53 10.41 -0.27 -11.86
N ASP A 54 9.18 0.19 -11.60
CA ASP A 54 8.92 1.32 -10.71
C ASP A 54 9.33 1.07 -9.24
N PHE A 55 9.27 -0.19 -8.79
CA PHE A 55 9.73 -0.58 -7.46
C PHE A 55 11.15 -1.17 -7.46
N ALA A 56 11.80 -1.30 -8.62
CA ALA A 56 13.10 -1.93 -8.74
C ALA A 56 14.15 -1.18 -7.90
N HIS A 57 14.15 0.15 -7.91
CA HIS A 57 15.08 0.92 -7.09
C HIS A 57 14.78 0.78 -5.59
N THR A 58 13.53 0.89 -5.16
CA THR A 58 13.13 0.73 -3.75
C THR A 58 13.47 -0.67 -3.21
N CYS A 59 13.28 -1.71 -4.03
CA CYS A 59 13.51 -3.10 -3.65
C CYS A 59 14.96 -3.57 -3.78
N ARG A 60 15.66 -3.17 -4.85
CA ARG A 60 17.00 -3.69 -5.22
C ARG A 60 18.12 -2.82 -4.67
N ALA A 61 18.01 -1.49 -4.77
CA ALA A 61 19.03 -0.55 -4.29
C ALA A 61 18.67 0.07 -2.92
N GLY A 62 17.39 0.33 -2.66
CA GLY A 62 16.89 1.04 -1.47
C GLY A 62 16.75 0.21 -0.20
N ARG A 63 17.26 -1.03 -0.19
CA ARG A 63 17.13 -1.99 0.94
C ARG A 63 15.68 -2.21 1.41
N GLY A 64 14.67 -1.93 0.59
CA GLY A 64 13.26 -2.08 0.96
C GLY A 64 12.83 -3.52 1.28
N ARG A 65 13.52 -4.52 0.70
CA ARG A 65 13.30 -5.95 0.99
C ARG A 65 13.94 -6.43 2.30
N ARG A 66 14.89 -5.68 2.87
CA ARG A 66 15.62 -6.09 4.09
C ARG A 66 15.17 -5.23 5.27
N THR A 67 14.50 -5.85 6.24
CA THR A 67 14.02 -5.16 7.44
C THR A 67 14.16 -6.04 8.67
N TRP A 68 14.62 -5.42 9.75
CA TRP A 68 14.73 -6.06 11.07
C TRP A 68 13.48 -5.80 11.94
N LEU A 69 12.51 -5.05 11.41
CA LEU A 69 11.23 -4.81 12.05
C LEU A 69 10.36 -6.07 12.05
N ARG A 70 9.77 -6.39 13.20
CA ARG A 70 8.84 -7.52 13.34
C ARG A 70 7.38 -7.07 13.22
N GLY A 71 6.57 -7.96 12.65
CA GLY A 71 5.13 -7.76 12.41
C GLY A 71 4.84 -7.02 11.10
N LEU A 72 3.83 -7.52 10.37
CA LEU A 72 3.45 -7.01 9.04
C LEU A 72 3.13 -5.51 9.07
N VAL A 73 2.46 -5.04 10.11
CA VAL A 73 2.08 -3.62 10.27
C VAL A 73 3.30 -2.68 10.27
N ASN A 74 4.38 -3.06 10.96
CA ASN A 74 5.57 -2.22 11.06
C ASN A 74 6.41 -2.26 9.78
N VAL A 75 6.47 -3.43 9.13
CA VAL A 75 7.12 -3.60 7.84
C VAL A 75 6.40 -2.79 6.76
N THR A 76 5.07 -2.84 6.71
CA THR A 76 4.26 -2.10 5.75
C THR A 76 4.43 -0.60 5.92
N LYS A 77 4.43 -0.07 7.15
CA LYS A 77 4.69 1.36 7.41
C LYS A 77 6.03 1.80 6.85
N ARG A 78 7.09 1.05 7.11
CA ARG A 78 8.43 1.34 6.59
C ARG A 78 8.45 1.31 5.07
N TYR A 79 7.83 0.30 4.46
CA TYR A 79 7.79 0.16 3.01
C TYR A 79 7.07 1.34 2.32
N VAL A 80 5.92 1.77 2.88
CA VAL A 80 5.17 2.92 2.37
C VAL A 80 5.99 4.21 2.46
N ILE A 81 6.67 4.47 3.58
CA ILE A 81 7.51 5.67 3.74
C ILE A 81 8.65 5.70 2.72
N HIS A 82 9.34 4.56 2.51
CA HIS A 82 10.41 4.47 1.51
C HIS A 82 9.90 4.66 0.07
N ALA A 83 8.74 4.09 -0.26
CA ALA A 83 8.15 4.27 -1.58
C ALA A 83 7.76 5.73 -1.85
N VAL A 84 7.14 6.40 -0.87
CA VAL A 84 6.78 7.83 -0.96
C VAL A 84 8.04 8.68 -1.10
N ALA A 85 9.08 8.44 -0.31
CA ALA A 85 10.33 9.19 -0.39
C ALA A 85 11.03 9.02 -1.75
N HIS A 86 11.04 7.81 -2.31
CA HIS A 86 11.60 7.55 -3.64
C HIS A 86 10.83 8.28 -4.75
N ASN A 87 9.49 8.20 -4.71
CA ASN A 87 8.63 8.86 -5.69
C ASN A 87 8.74 10.39 -5.59
N LEU A 88 8.81 10.94 -4.37
CA LEU A 88 9.02 12.36 -4.16
C LEU A 88 10.38 12.81 -4.70
N GLY A 89 11.45 12.05 -4.48
CA GLY A 89 12.77 12.36 -5.06
C GLY A 89 12.76 12.40 -6.60
N ARG A 90 11.97 11.53 -7.26
CA ARG A 90 11.79 11.56 -8.71
C ARG A 90 11.01 12.80 -9.17
N ILE A 91 9.93 13.14 -8.48
CA ILE A 91 9.11 14.34 -8.78
C ILE A 91 9.97 15.60 -8.59
N MET A 92 10.71 15.69 -7.49
CA MET A 92 11.60 16.82 -7.23
C MET A 92 12.72 16.94 -8.27
N ARG A 93 13.27 15.80 -8.73
CA ARG A 93 14.28 15.81 -9.81
C ARG A 93 13.69 16.25 -11.15
N ALA A 94 12.45 15.85 -11.45
CA ALA A 94 11.78 16.25 -12.68
C ALA A 94 11.38 17.73 -12.67
N LEU A 95 10.87 18.23 -11.55
CA LEU A 95 10.38 19.61 -11.44
C LEU A 95 11.50 20.63 -11.23
N PHE A 96 12.51 20.29 -10.42
CA PHE A 96 13.53 21.25 -10.00
C PHE A 96 14.93 20.92 -10.52
N GLY A 97 15.11 19.82 -11.27
CA GLY A 97 16.42 19.31 -11.68
C GLY A 97 17.30 18.82 -10.51
N VAL A 98 16.85 19.01 -9.27
CA VAL A 98 17.62 18.82 -8.05
C VAL A 98 17.05 17.64 -7.28
N GLY A 99 17.73 16.50 -7.37
CA GLY A 99 17.32 15.26 -6.71
C GLY A 99 17.71 15.14 -5.24
N THR A 100 18.27 16.19 -4.63
CA THR A 100 18.63 16.20 -3.20
C THR A 100 18.39 17.60 -2.63
N PRO A 101 17.65 17.73 -1.51
CA PRO A 101 17.36 19.05 -0.91
C PRO A 101 18.63 19.84 -0.56
N ARG A 102 19.77 19.16 -0.35
CA ARG A 102 21.06 19.77 -0.02
C ARG A 102 21.73 20.58 -1.15
N ARG A 103 21.33 20.39 -2.43
CA ARG A 103 21.85 21.19 -3.56
C ARG A 103 21.01 22.42 -3.89
N LEU A 104 19.92 22.67 -3.15
CA LEU A 104 19.09 23.86 -3.26
C LEU A 104 19.66 25.02 -2.44
N GLN A 105 20.99 25.22 -2.43
CA GLN A 105 21.65 26.26 -1.61
C GLN A 105 21.63 27.66 -2.24
N SER A 106 20.97 27.82 -3.39
CA SER A 106 20.55 29.12 -3.91
C SER A 106 19.13 29.06 -4.47
N PRO A 107 18.10 28.84 -3.63
CA PRO A 107 16.74 29.01 -4.09
C PRO A 107 16.45 30.51 -4.22
N SER A 108 15.78 30.91 -5.30
CA SER A 108 15.06 32.18 -5.30
C SER A 108 14.11 32.22 -4.09
N LYS A 109 13.88 33.39 -3.47
CA LYS A 109 13.03 33.51 -2.28
C LYS A 109 11.63 32.87 -2.43
N ALA A 110 11.16 32.70 -3.68
CA ALA A 110 9.93 31.98 -4.00
C ALA A 110 10.04 30.46 -3.75
N LEU A 111 11.16 29.82 -4.10
CA LEU A 111 11.42 28.40 -3.85
C LEU A 111 11.57 28.11 -2.36
N GLU A 112 12.22 29.01 -1.62
CA GLU A 112 12.35 28.90 -0.16
C GLU A 112 10.98 28.94 0.52
N ARG A 113 10.14 29.91 0.14
CA ARG A 113 8.75 30.02 0.64
C ARG A 113 7.90 28.81 0.26
N ALA A 114 8.02 28.31 -0.98
CA ALA A 114 7.29 27.12 -1.42
C ALA A 114 7.74 25.86 -0.67
N TYR A 115 9.04 25.73 -0.39
CA TYR A 115 9.60 24.62 0.38
C TYR A 115 9.16 24.66 1.85
N LEU A 116 9.22 25.83 2.49
CA LEU A 116 8.71 26.02 3.85
C LEU A 116 7.19 25.76 3.92
N ALA A 117 6.41 26.25 2.96
CA ALA A 117 4.98 25.97 2.86
C ALA A 117 4.70 24.47 2.68
N ALA A 118 5.48 23.77 1.86
CA ALA A 118 5.35 22.33 1.67
C ALA A 118 5.71 21.55 2.96
N ILE A 119 6.74 21.97 3.70
CA ILE A 119 7.09 21.38 5.01
C ILE A 119 5.99 21.64 6.03
N CYS A 120 5.45 22.86 6.10
CA CYS A 120 4.32 23.19 6.98
C CYS A 120 3.07 22.37 6.62
N LEU A 121 2.80 22.17 5.33
CA LEU A 121 1.69 21.34 4.87
C LEU A 121 1.91 19.86 5.21
N LEU A 122 3.11 19.33 4.97
CA LEU A 122 3.47 17.95 5.28
C LEU A 122 3.45 17.69 6.79
N THR A 123 3.92 18.63 7.62
CA THR A 123 3.87 18.52 9.08
C THR A 123 2.43 18.63 9.59
N ALA A 124 1.60 19.49 9.01
CA ALA A 124 0.17 19.57 9.30
C ALA A 124 -0.60 18.30 8.90
N ILE A 125 -0.31 17.73 7.72
CA ILE A 125 -0.88 16.46 7.26
C ILE A 125 -0.40 15.31 8.17
N CYS A 126 0.87 15.26 8.54
CA CYS A 126 1.39 14.27 9.49
C CYS A 126 0.75 14.42 10.88
N ALA A 127 0.52 15.65 11.36
CA ALA A 127 -0.17 15.91 12.61
C ALA A 127 -1.66 15.51 12.54
N MET A 128 -2.31 15.79 11.41
CA MET A 128 -3.67 15.33 11.13
C MET A 128 -3.74 13.80 11.11
N LEU A 129 -2.87 13.13 10.35
CA LEU A 129 -2.79 11.66 10.31
C LEU A 129 -2.39 11.06 11.67
N ALA A 130 -1.60 11.75 12.48
CA ALA A 130 -1.30 11.35 13.84
C ALA A 130 -2.51 11.51 14.77
N LYS A 131 -3.33 12.57 14.60
CA LYS A 131 -4.62 12.75 15.31
C LYS A 131 -5.64 11.69 14.88
N TYR A 132 -5.88 11.52 13.57
CA TYR A 132 -6.74 10.46 13.04
C TYR A 132 -6.24 9.05 13.39
N GLY A 133 -4.92 8.84 13.43
CA GLY A 133 -4.32 7.58 13.85
C GLY A 133 -4.32 7.36 15.38
N ALA A 134 -4.30 8.43 16.18
CA ALA A 134 -4.52 8.36 17.62
C ALA A 134 -5.98 8.02 17.93
N ASP A 135 -6.90 8.60 17.18
CA ASP A 135 -8.33 8.31 17.23
C ASP A 135 -8.59 6.84 16.87
N MET A 136 -8.10 6.36 15.72
CA MET A 136 -8.24 4.95 15.32
C MET A 136 -7.59 3.96 16.30
N ARG A 137 -6.43 4.29 16.91
CA ARG A 137 -5.80 3.47 17.96
C ARG A 137 -6.54 3.52 19.29
N SER A 138 -7.27 4.60 19.57
CA SER A 138 -8.07 4.73 20.79
C SER A 138 -9.39 3.95 20.65
N THR A 139 -10.03 4.04 19.49
CA THR A 139 -11.24 3.29 19.11
C THR A 139 -10.96 1.80 19.01
N PHE A 140 -9.84 1.40 18.40
CA PHE A 140 -9.41 0.00 18.35
C PHE A 140 -9.05 -0.55 19.75
N ARG A 141 -8.39 0.24 20.61
CA ARG A 141 -8.13 -0.16 22.02
C ARG A 141 -9.40 -0.24 22.88
N LYS A 142 -10.41 0.57 22.58
CA LYS A 142 -11.71 0.53 23.25
C LYS A 142 -12.47 -0.72 22.82
N CYS A 143 -12.60 -0.94 21.51
CA CYS A 143 -13.20 -2.15 20.93
C CYS A 143 -12.50 -3.45 21.42
N MET A 144 -11.17 -3.49 21.46
CA MET A 144 -10.43 -4.65 21.99
C MET A 144 -10.59 -4.87 23.50
N ARG A 145 -10.84 -3.81 24.30
CA ARG A 145 -11.22 -3.94 25.71
C ARG A 145 -12.63 -4.49 25.85
N ASP A 146 -13.57 -3.96 25.07
CA ASP A 146 -14.96 -4.41 25.08
C ASP A 146 -15.08 -5.88 24.67
N ILE A 147 -14.30 -6.34 23.68
CA ILE A 147 -14.21 -7.77 23.29
C ILE A 147 -13.62 -8.62 24.42
N ARG A 148 -12.59 -8.13 25.13
CA ARG A 148 -12.00 -8.85 26.27
C ARG A 148 -12.96 -8.94 27.45
N ASP A 149 -13.72 -7.87 27.70
CA ASP A 149 -14.71 -7.80 28.76
C ASP A 149 -15.98 -8.59 28.41
N ALA A 150 -16.25 -8.82 27.12
CA ALA A 150 -17.29 -9.74 26.63
C ALA A 150 -16.83 -11.21 26.68
N ALA A 151 -15.54 -11.48 26.46
CA ALA A 151 -14.95 -12.81 26.53
C ALA A 151 -14.73 -13.34 27.96
N ASN A 152 -14.88 -12.50 28.98
CA ASN A 152 -14.86 -12.91 30.39
C ASN A 152 -16.04 -12.29 31.18
N PRO A 153 -17.26 -12.84 31.01
CA PRO A 153 -18.47 -12.27 31.63
C PRO A 153 -18.48 -12.37 33.16
N HIS A 154 -17.71 -13.30 33.74
CA HIS A 154 -17.65 -13.52 35.19
C HIS A 154 -16.85 -12.47 35.96
N ARG A 155 -16.08 -11.60 35.28
CA ARG A 155 -15.34 -10.52 35.95
C ARG A 155 -16.22 -9.31 36.32
N ARG A 156 -17.44 -9.22 35.79
CA ARG A 156 -18.40 -8.16 36.10
C ARG A 156 -19.36 -8.51 37.24
N VAL A 157 -19.38 -9.77 37.70
CA VAL A 157 -20.23 -10.22 38.81
C VAL A 157 -19.35 -10.55 40.02
N GLY A 158 -19.05 -9.52 40.80
CA GLY A 158 -18.24 -9.58 42.01
C GLY A 158 -17.75 -8.15 42.29
N ILE A 159 -18.51 -7.31 42.97
CA ILE A 159 -18.90 -7.46 44.38
C ILE A 159 -20.33 -6.90 44.56
N THR A 160 -21.32 -7.77 44.75
CA THR A 160 -22.53 -7.45 45.52
C THR A 160 -23.01 -8.75 46.17
N LEU A 161 -22.18 -9.33 47.05
CA LEU A 161 -22.66 -10.34 47.98
C LEU A 161 -23.32 -9.60 49.15
N CYS A 162 -24.65 -9.62 49.09
CA CYS A 162 -25.61 -9.30 50.12
C CYS A 162 -25.18 -9.91 51.47
N SER A 163 -24.83 -9.07 52.45
CA SER A 163 -24.76 -9.49 53.85
C SER A 163 -26.18 -9.60 54.40
N THR A 164 -26.78 -10.80 54.30
CA THR A 164 -27.92 -11.13 55.15
C THR A 164 -27.37 -11.67 56.46
N ARG A 165 -27.70 -10.95 57.54
CA ARG A 165 -27.54 -11.36 58.94
C ARG A 165 -28.23 -12.70 59.14
N CYS A 166 -27.49 -13.65 59.70
CA CYS A 166 -27.98 -14.48 60.81
C CYS A 166 -27.40 -13.88 62.10
#